data_AF-A0A2V5UXI3-F1
#
_entry.id   AF-A0A2V5UXI3-F1
#
_cell.length_a   1.000
_cell.length_b   1.000
_cell.length_c   1.000
_cell.angle_alpha   90.00
_cell.angle_beta   90.00
_cell.angle_gamma   90.00
#
_symmetry.space_group_name_H-M   'P 1'
#
loop_
_entity.id
_entity.type
_entity.pdbx_description
1 polymer ?
#
loop_
_entity_poly.entity_id
_entity_poly.type
_entity_poly.pdbx_seq_one_letter_code
_entity_poly.pdbx_strand_id
1 'polypeptide(L)' 'MSVLLDTDLLSLLERKRIPAKLAAWIADQNDLVVSAVSLAELEFGLQQAPATHRAALADWLAQTRRGSFRLR' A
#
# COMPACT_ATOMS: atom_id res chain seq x y z
N MET A 1 6.26 19.52 2.52
CA MET A 1 4.91 19.22 3.03
C MET A 1 4.74 17.73 2.87
N SER A 2 4.47 17.01 3.95
CA SER A 2 4.25 15.56 3.90
C SER A 2 2.82 15.26 3.47
N VAL A 3 2.61 14.20 2.70
CA VAL A 3 1.28 13.73 2.32
C VAL A 3 0.98 12.41 3.00
N LEU A 4 -0.13 12.36 3.73
CA LEU A 4 -0.62 11.15 4.39
C LEU A 4 -1.41 10.30 3.39
N LEU A 5 -0.96 9.06 3.18
CA LEU A 5 -1.68 8.08 2.39
C LEU A 5 -2.71 7.36 3.26
N ASP A 6 -3.94 7.33 2.76
CA ASP A 6 -5.02 6.54 3.30
C ASP A 6 -4.93 5.07 2.86
N THR A 7 -5.61 4.19 3.60
CA THR A 7 -5.63 2.75 3.36
C THR A 7 -6.19 2.39 1.99
N ASP A 8 -7.15 3.14 1.46
CA ASP A 8 -7.72 2.87 0.13
C ASP A 8 -6.69 3.08 -0.98
N LEU A 9 -5.90 4.17 -0.89
CA LEU A 9 -4.81 4.42 -1.84
C LEU A 9 -3.73 3.36 -1.72
N LEU A 10 -3.34 2.98 -0.50
CA LEU A 10 -2.37 1.90 -0.28
C LEU A 10 -2.87 0.57 -0.87
N SER A 11 -4.15 0.25 -0.67
CA SER A 11 -4.79 -0.94 -1.24
C SER A 11 -4.83 -0.91 -2.77
N LEU A 12 -4.95 0.26 -3.39
CA LEU A 12 -4.87 0.42 -4.84
C LEU A 12 -3.46 0.16 -5.38
N LEU A 13 -2.41 0.48 -4.61
CA LEU A 13 -1.02 0.27 -5.00
C LEU A 13 -0.57 -1.19 -4.93
N GLU A 14 -1.28 -2.03 -4.18
CA GLU A 14 -1.06 -3.48 -4.18
C GLU A 14 -1.52 -4.13 -5.50
N ARG A 15 -2.54 -3.54 -6.15
CA ARG A 15 -3.17 -4.13 -7.33
C ARG A 15 -2.21 -4.17 -8.50
N LYS A 16 -2.30 -5.24 -9.30
CA LYS A 16 -1.55 -5.44 -10.58
C LYS A 16 -1.68 -4.30 -11.59
N ARG A 17 -2.69 -3.44 -11.46
CA ARG A 17 -2.90 -2.32 -12.37
C ARG A 17 -3.26 -1.08 -11.58
N ILE A 18 -2.28 -0.21 -11.46
CA ILE A 18 -2.42 1.09 -10.81
C ILE A 18 -2.92 2.10 -11.86
N PRO A 19 -3.92 2.95 -11.53
CA PRO A 19 -4.33 4.03 -12.41
C PRO A 19 -3.16 4.94 -12.76
N ALA A 20 -2.96 5.26 -14.05
CA ALA A 20 -1.82 6.07 -14.51
C ALA A 20 -1.73 7.44 -13.81
N LYS A 21 -2.88 8.08 -13.55
CA LYS A 21 -2.96 9.34 -12.80
C LYS A 21 -2.45 9.20 -11.37
N LEU A 22 -2.75 8.08 -10.71
CA LEU A 22 -2.27 7.82 -9.35
C LEU A 22 -0.76 7.55 -9.34
N ALA A 23 -0.26 6.76 -10.29
CA ALA A 23 1.16 6.49 -10.43
C ALA A 23 1.97 7.78 -10.68
N ALA A 24 1.49 8.64 -11.58
CA ALA A 24 2.12 9.93 -11.87
C ALA A 24 2.08 10.86 -10.64
N TRP A 25 0.95 10.91 -9.92
CA TRP A 25 0.84 11.74 -8.72
C TRP A 25 1.78 11.28 -7.61
N ILE A 26 1.91 9.96 -7.37
CA ILE A 26 2.85 9.40 -6.37
C ILE A 26 4.29 9.72 -6.73
N ALA A 27 4.66 9.60 -8.01
CA ALA A 27 6.02 9.88 -8.47
C ALA A 27 6.43 11.36 -8.26
N ASP A 28 5.47 12.27 -8.15
CA ASP A 28 5.68 13.69 -7.88
C ASP A 28 5.75 14.01 -6.36
N GLN A 29 5.44 13.05 -5.48
CA GLN A 29 5.48 13.28 -4.04
C GLN A 29 6.90 13.06 -3.49
N ASN A 30 7.43 14.09 -2.84
CA ASN A 30 8.75 14.04 -2.21
C ASN A 30 8.74 13.44 -0.79
N ASP A 31 7.58 13.42 -0.13
CA ASP A 31 7.45 12.98 1.26
C ASP A 31 6.06 12.37 1.50
N LEU A 32 6.03 11.04 1.59
CA LEU A 32 4.82 10.24 1.80
C LEU A 32 4.89 9.61 3.18
N VAL A 33 3.84 9.79 3.97
CA VAL A 33 3.69 9.18 5.29
C VAL A 33 2.49 8.25 5.31
N VAL A 34 2.55 7.23 6.17
CA VAL A 34 1.49 6.25 6.37
C VAL A 34 1.15 6.22 7.85
N SER A 35 -0.15 6.25 8.18
CA SER A 35 -0.61 6.15 9.56
C SER A 35 -0.42 4.73 10.11
N ALA A 36 -0.09 4.62 11.40
CA ALA A 36 -0.11 3.34 12.09
C ALA A 36 -1.50 2.67 12.05
N VAL A 37 -2.57 3.46 12.00
CA VAL A 37 -3.95 2.96 11.87
C VAL A 37 -4.16 2.32 10.51
N SER A 38 -3.70 2.96 9.42
CA SER A 38 -3.79 2.40 8.07
C SER A 38 -2.99 1.10 7.93
N LEU A 39 -1.84 1.00 8.60
CA LEU A 39 -1.11 -0.27 8.68
C LEU A 39 -1.90 -1.35 9.40
N ALA A 40 -2.56 -1.03 10.51
CA ALA A 40 -3.40 -1.98 11.24
C ALA A 40 -4.62 -2.44 10.42
N GLU A 41 -5.23 -1.55 9.64
CA GLU A 41 -6.31 -1.91 8.71
C GLU A 41 -5.84 -2.88 7.62
N LEU A 42 -4.65 -2.67 7.06
CA LEU A 42 -4.05 -3.60 6.10
C LEU A 42 -3.71 -4.97 6.73
N GLU A 43 -3.22 -4.98 7.98
CA GLU A 43 -3.01 -6.23 8.73
C GLU A 43 -4.32 -6.97 8.98
N PHE A 44 -5.37 -6.25 9.36
CA PHE A 44 -6.69 -6.83 9.52
C PHE A 44 -7.21 -7.39 8.19
N GLY A 45 -7.08 -6.64 7.10
CA GLY A 45 -7.43 -7.10 5.75
C GLY A 45 -6.68 -8.38 5.35
N LEU A 46 -5.37 -8.47 5.65
CA LEU A 46 -4.57 -9.66 5.42
C LEU A 46 -5.10 -10.89 6.20
N GLN A 47 -5.50 -10.71 7.45
CA GLN A 47 -6.06 -11.79 8.27
C GLN A 47 -7.37 -12.33 7.67
N GLN A 48 -8.20 -11.44 7.10
CA GLN A 48 -9.47 -11.80 6.46
C GLN A 48 -9.32 -12.29 5.01
N ALA A 49 -8.17 -12.09 4.37
CA ALA A 49 -7.96 -12.44 2.98
C ALA A 49 -8.06 -13.96 2.73
N PRO A 50 -8.52 -14.41 1.54
CA PRO A 50 -8.49 -15.82 1.16
C PRO A 50 -7.06 -16.37 1.15
N ALA A 51 -6.89 -17.66 1.48
CA ALA A 51 -5.58 -18.30 1.57
C ALA A 51 -4.72 -18.13 0.29
N THR A 52 -5.36 -18.09 -0.87
CA THR A 52 -4.71 -17.88 -2.17
C THR A 52 -4.02 -16.52 -2.32
N HIS A 53 -4.46 -15.50 -1.58
CA HIS A 53 -3.93 -14.13 -1.65
C HIS A 53 -3.03 -13.75 -0.48
N ARG A 54 -3.12 -14.47 0.65
CA ARG A 54 -2.40 -14.12 1.89
C ARG A 54 -0.90 -13.98 1.73
N ALA A 55 -0.23 -14.91 1.04
CA ALA A 55 1.22 -14.86 0.90
C ALA A 55 1.69 -13.60 0.15
N ALA A 56 1.04 -13.29 -0.99
CA ALA A 56 1.37 -12.12 -1.78
C ALA A 56 1.10 -10.80 -1.04
N LEU A 57 -0.02 -10.72 -0.30
CA LEU A 57 -0.38 -9.57 0.51
C LEU A 57 0.58 -9.38 1.70
N ALA A 58 0.98 -10.46 2.36
CA ALA A 58 1.94 -10.42 3.46
C ALA A 58 3.31 -9.89 3.00
N ASP A 59 3.78 -10.39 1.84
CA ASP A 59 5.04 -9.92 1.24
C ASP A 59 4.98 -8.44 0.87
N TRP A 60 3.85 -8.00 0.29
CA TRP A 60 3.64 -6.60 -0.06
C TRP A 60 3.60 -5.70 1.20
N LEU A 61 2.84 -6.09 2.22
CA LEU A 61 2.73 -5.31 3.46
C LEU A 61 4.08 -5.21 4.19
N ALA A 62 4.88 -6.28 4.19
CA ALA A 62 6.23 -6.27 4.74
C ALA A 62 7.17 -5.31 3.99
N GLN A 63 7.01 -5.16 2.67
CA GLN A 63 7.75 -4.18 1.87
C GLN A 63 7.31 -2.75 2.17
N THR A 64 6.00 -2.51 2.26
CA THR A 64 5.42 -1.21 2.62
C THR A 64 5.93 -0.73 3.98
N ARG A 65 6.04 -1.62 4.99
CA ARG A 65 6.61 -1.30 6.31
C ARG A 65 8.08 -0.87 6.29
N ARG A 66 8.84 -1.33 5.29
CA ARG A 66 10.25 -0.95 5.11
C ARG A 66 10.43 0.33 4.30
N GLY A 67 9.34 1.00 3.92
CA GLY A 67 9.38 2.18 3.04
C GLY A 67 9.79 1.84 1.60
N SER A 68 9.73 0.56 1.21
CA SER A 68 10.06 0.11 -0.14
C SER A 68 8.77 -0.16 -0.90
N PHE A 69 8.31 0.80 -1.70
CA PHE A 69 7.19 0.58 -2.62
C PHE A 69 7.71 -0.04 -3.92
N ARG A 70 7.27 -1.26 -4.23
CA ARG A 70 7.43 -1.84 -5.57
C ARG A 70 6.05 -1.87 -6.23
N LEU A 71 5.83 -0.96 -7.18
CA LEU A 71 4.63 -0.97 -8.01
C LEU A 71 4.60 -2.31 -8.77
N ARG A 72 3.53 -3.09 -8.62
CA ARG A 72 3.32 -4.36 -9.33
C ARG A 72 2.59 -4.17 -10.65
#